data_AF-A0AAU8ILA6-F1
#
_entry.id   AF-A0AAU8ILA6-F1
#
_cell.length_a   1.000
_cell.length_b   1.000
_cell.length_c   1.000
_cell.angle_alpha   90.00
_cell.angle_beta   90.00
_cell.angle_gamma   90.00
#
_symmetry.space_group_name_H-M   'P 1'
#
loop_
_entity.id
_entity.type
_entity.pdbx_description
1 polymer ?
#
loop_
_entity_poly.entity_id
_entity_poly.type
_entity_poly.pdbx_seq_one_letter_code
_entity_poly.pdbx_strand_id
1 'polypeptide(L)'
;MITGLDRTAVTESVKRVVLAESRLPLQPADIDDHEPLNGEILHVNSLGFVGMLVLLEDELDIVLPDDLFVGRSFQTVNDLIEVVLLGAEAA
;
A
#
# COMPACT_ATOMS: atom_id res chain seq x y z
N MET A 1 14.51 -15.53 -13.74
CA MET A 1 13.61 -16.09 -12.70
C MET A 1 13.32 -14.94 -11.75
N ILE A 2 12.19 -14.26 -11.93
CA ILE A 2 11.68 -13.31 -10.95
C ILE A 2 10.64 -14.08 -10.13
N THR A 3 11.07 -14.58 -8.98
CA THR A 3 10.25 -15.39 -8.06
C THR A 3 9.47 -14.46 -7.15
N GLY A 4 8.18 -14.28 -7.44
CA GLY A 4 7.25 -13.50 -6.62
C GLY A 4 7.59 -12.01 -6.59
N LEU A 5 6.59 -11.16 -6.40
CA LEU A 5 6.84 -9.75 -6.11
C LEU A 5 7.67 -9.66 -4.82
N ASP A 6 8.86 -9.04 -4.91
CA ASP A 6 9.76 -8.87 -3.77
C ASP A 6 9.03 -8.03 -2.70
N ARG A 7 8.83 -8.61 -1.51
CA ARG A 7 8.13 -7.93 -0.40
C ARG A 7 8.70 -6.55 -0.13
N THR A 8 10.02 -6.41 -0.22
CA THR A 8 10.70 -5.12 -0.07
C THR A 8 10.29 -4.12 -1.14
N ALA A 9 10.14 -4.55 -2.40
CA ALA A 9 9.69 -3.65 -3.48
C ALA A 9 8.25 -3.20 -3.26
N VAL A 10 7.35 -4.12 -2.89
CA VAL A 10 5.96 -3.80 -2.54
C VAL A 10 5.88 -2.84 -1.37
N THR A 11 6.62 -3.11 -0.30
CA THR A 11 6.69 -2.24 0.88
C THR A 11 7.16 -0.83 0.53
N GLU A 12 8.24 -0.70 -0.23
CA GLU A 12 8.78 0.60 -0.67
C GLU A 12 7.76 1.36 -1.53
N SER A 13 7.13 0.69 -2.50
CA SER A 13 6.08 1.26 -3.34
C SER A 13 4.89 1.75 -2.52
N VAL A 14 4.36 0.92 -1.63
CA VAL A 14 3.24 1.27 -0.75
C VAL A 14 3.60 2.49 0.11
N LYS A 15 4.74 2.46 0.80
CA LYS A 15 5.17 3.58 1.66
C LYS A 15 5.35 4.87 0.88
N ARG A 16 5.95 4.80 -0.32
CA ARG A 16 6.14 5.97 -1.19
C ARG A 16 4.82 6.58 -1.62
N VAL A 17 3.84 5.76 -1.97
CA VAL A 17 2.50 6.21 -2.38
C VAL A 17 1.74 6.80 -1.19
N VAL A 18 1.81 6.19 -0.01
CA VAL A 18 1.23 6.69 1.26
C VAL A 18 1.81 8.07 1.63
N LEU A 19 3.12 8.23 1.49
CA LEU A 19 3.84 9.49 1.74
C LEU A 19 3.45 10.58 0.76
N ALA A 20 3.36 10.24 -0.53
CA ALA A 20 2.95 11.16 -1.59
C ALA A 20 1.53 11.69 -1.32
N GLU A 21 0.62 10.81 -0.91
CA GLU A 21 -0.77 11.19 -0.61
C GLU A 21 -0.87 12.06 0.65
N SER A 22 -0.09 11.73 1.69
CA SER A 22 0.00 12.54 2.91
C SER A 22 0.81 13.84 2.73
N ARG A 23 1.44 14.03 1.55
CA ARG A 23 2.32 15.15 1.21
C ARG A 23 3.44 15.37 2.24
N LEU A 24 3.92 14.28 2.83
CA LEU A 24 4.96 14.32 3.85
C LEU A 24 6.34 14.33 3.20
N PRO A 25 7.25 15.22 3.60
CA PRO A 25 8.64 15.21 3.15
C PRO A 25 9.49 14.19 3.94
N LEU A 26 8.95 12.98 4.17
CA LEU A 26 9.61 11.88 4.86
C LEU A 26 10.03 10.80 3.84
N GLN A 27 11.00 9.96 4.20
CA GLN A 27 11.39 8.83 3.37
C GLN A 27 10.57 7.59 3.75
N PRO A 28 10.34 6.64 2.82
CA PRO A 28 9.66 5.39 3.14
C PRO A 28 10.37 4.61 4.27
N ALA A 29 11.69 4.75 4.40
CA ALA A 29 12.46 4.17 5.50
C ALA A 29 12.16 4.78 6.89
N ASP A 30 11.59 5.99 6.95
CA ASP A 30 11.25 6.67 8.21
C ASP A 30 9.86 6.27 8.74
N ILE A 31 9.04 5.56 7.96
CA ILE A 31 7.69 5.12 8.34
C ILE A 31 7.71 3.67 8.79
N ASP A 32 7.16 3.42 9.98
CA ASP A 32 6.97 2.08 10.51
C ASP A 32 5.85 1.33 9.76
N ASP A 33 6.01 0.02 9.56
CA ASP A 33 5.00 -0.78 8.88
C ASP A 33 3.69 -0.86 9.69
N HIS A 34 3.76 -0.69 11.02
CA HIS A 34 2.60 -0.64 11.89
C HIS A 34 1.99 0.76 12.02
N GLU A 35 2.52 1.76 11.30
CA GLU A 35 1.99 3.11 11.34
C GLU A 35 0.53 3.13 10.81
N PRO A 36 -0.41 3.75 11.54
CA PRO A 36 -1.78 3.90 11.09
C PRO A 36 -1.90 4.77 9.83
N LEU A 37 -2.64 4.31 8.82
CA LEU A 37 -2.90 5.05 7.57
C LEU A 37 -3.70 6.34 7.79
N ASN A 38 -4.56 6.34 8.81
CA ASN A 38 -5.33 7.48 9.27
C ASN A 38 -4.95 7.81 10.72
N GLY A 39 -3.67 8.14 10.89
CA GLY A 39 -3.02 8.37 12.17
C GLY A 39 -2.69 9.84 12.41
N GLU A 40 -1.78 10.09 13.34
CA GLU A 40 -1.27 11.44 13.63
C GLU A 40 -0.23 11.89 12.60
N ILE A 41 0.50 10.93 12.01
CA ILE A 41 1.53 11.17 10.99
C ILE A 41 0.93 11.09 9.59
N LEU A 42 0.35 9.93 9.25
CA LEU A 42 -0.27 9.67 7.95
C LEU A 42 -1.74 10.08 7.95
N HIS A 43 -2.18 10.69 6.86
CA HIS A 43 -3.54 11.20 6.75
C HIS A 43 -4.19 10.78 5.42
N VAL A 44 -4.33 9.48 5.24
CA VAL A 44 -4.93 8.88 4.04
C VAL A 44 -6.46 8.85 4.20
N ASN A 45 -7.15 9.61 3.35
CA ASN A 45 -8.61 9.58 3.26
C ASN A 45 -9.09 8.40 2.41
N SER A 46 -10.36 8.00 2.54
CA SER A 46 -10.95 6.88 1.78
C SER A 46 -10.82 7.04 0.26
N LEU A 47 -10.90 8.28 -0.26
CA LEU A 47 -10.70 8.55 -1.69
C LEU A 47 -9.21 8.47 -2.09
N GLY A 48 -8.33 8.97 -1.22
CA GLY A 48 -6.89 8.90 -1.42
C GLY A 48 -6.41 7.45 -1.45
N PHE A 49 -6.92 6.64 -0.53
CA PHE A 49 -6.66 5.20 -0.48
C PHE A 49 -6.97 4.50 -1.80
N VAL A 50 -8.15 4.76 -2.39
CA VAL A 50 -8.50 4.17 -3.70
C VAL A 50 -7.56 4.65 -4.81
N GLY A 51 -7.21 5.94 -4.83
CA GLY A 51 -6.24 6.46 -5.80
C GLY A 51 -4.85 5.83 -5.66
N MET A 52 -4.43 5.56 -4.42
CA MET A 52 -3.18 4.88 -4.12
C MET A 52 -3.16 3.42 -4.60
N LEU A 53 -4.27 2.70 -4.47
CA LEU A 53 -4.38 1.32 -4.97
C LEU A 53 -4.20 1.25 -6.49
N VAL A 54 -4.86 2.14 -7.23
CA VAL A 54 -4.75 2.21 -8.69
C VAL A 54 -3.30 2.51 -9.11
N LEU A 55 -2.61 3.39 -8.38
CA LEU A 55 -1.19 3.66 -8.64
C LEU A 55 -0.29 2.45 -8.36
N LEU A 56 -0.61 1.66 -7.33
CA LEU A 56 0.13 0.44 -6.99
C LEU A 56 -0.10 -0.67 -8.01
N GLU A 57 -1.33 -0.81 -8.51
CA GLU A 57 -1.65 -1.73 -9.62
C GLU A 57 -0.86 -1.41 -10.89
N ASP A 58 -0.83 -0.13 -11.28
CA ASP A 58 -0.06 0.35 -12.45
C ASP A 58 1.46 0.19 -12.24
N GLU A 59 1.97 0.51 -11.05
CA GLU A 59 3.41 0.46 -10.76
C GLU A 59 3.96 -0.96 -10.66
N LEU A 60 3.16 -1.88 -10.11
CA LEU A 60 3.56 -3.27 -9.91
C LEU A 60 3.08 -4.20 -11.04
N ASP A 61 2.33 -3.66 -12.02
CA ASP A 61 1.70 -4.39 -13.12
C ASP A 61 0.84 -5.57 -12.60
N ILE A 62 0.05 -5.30 -11.56
CA ILE A 62 -0.87 -6.27 -10.93
C ILE A 62 -2.31 -5.78 -10.98
N VAL A 63 -3.24 -6.71 -10.74
CA VAL A 63 -4.66 -6.40 -10.53
C VAL A 63 -5.04 -6.82 -9.12
N LEU A 64 -5.55 -5.89 -8.33
CA LEU A 64 -6.03 -6.13 -6.97
C LEU A 64 -7.54 -6.36 -7.02
N PRO A 65 -8.03 -7.61 -6.85
CA PRO A 65 -9.46 -7.88 -6.86
C PRO A 65 -10.17 -7.13 -5.72
N ASP A 66 -11.30 -6.50 -6.05
CA ASP A 66 -12.13 -5.74 -5.10
C ASP A 66 -12.55 -6.59 -3.87
N ASP A 67 -12.73 -7.89 -4.04
CA ASP A 67 -13.04 -8.85 -2.98
C ASP A 67 -12.01 -8.85 -1.83
N LEU A 68 -10.72 -8.55 -2.10
CA LEU A 68 -9.68 -8.42 -1.07
C LEU A 68 -9.93 -7.25 -0.11
N PHE A 69 -10.74 -6.28 -0.54
CA PHE A 69 -11.09 -5.07 0.20
C PHE A 69 -12.47 -5.16 0.84
N VAL A 70 -13.36 -6.03 0.34
CA VAL A 70 -14.71 -6.19 0.87
C VAL A 70 -14.67 -6.80 2.27
N GLY A 71 -15.15 -6.05 3.27
CA GLY A 71 -15.20 -6.51 4.66
C GLY A 71 -13.87 -6.48 5.41
N ARG A 72 -12.78 -6.01 4.77
CA ARG A 72 -11.47 -5.79 5.41
C ARG A 72 -11.37 -4.36 5.94
N SER A 73 -10.71 -4.19 7.07
CA SER A 73 -10.46 -2.87 7.66
C SER A 73 -8.99 -2.50 7.57
N PHE A 74 -8.68 -1.60 6.63
CA PHE A 74 -7.34 -1.06 6.46
C PHE A 74 -7.05 0.00 7.51
N GLN A 75 -6.21 -0.35 8.48
CA GLN A 75 -5.84 0.54 9.58
C GLN A 75 -4.38 0.97 9.52
N THR A 76 -3.48 0.10 9.07
CA THR A 76 -2.03 0.32 9.08
C THR A 76 -1.41 0.11 7.72
N VAL A 77 -0.19 0.63 7.52
CA VAL A 77 0.60 0.43 6.30
C VAL A 77 0.81 -1.06 6.01
N ASN A 78 1.05 -1.88 7.04
CA ASN A 78 1.21 -3.33 6.89
C ASN A 78 -0.05 -4.00 6.32
N ASP A 79 -1.25 -3.58 6.70
CA ASP A 79 -2.48 -4.18 6.16
C ASP A 79 -2.58 -3.96 4.63
N LEU A 80 -2.13 -2.80 4.15
CA LEU A 80 -2.03 -2.49 2.73
C LEU A 80 -0.96 -3.32 2.03
N ILE A 81 0.24 -3.43 2.61
CA ILE A 81 1.34 -4.26 2.07
C ILE A 81 0.88 -5.71 1.91
N GLU A 82 0.23 -6.28 2.92
CA GLU A 82 -0.23 -7.67 2.89
C GLU A 82 -1.30 -7.89 1.82
N VAL A 83 -2.23 -6.93 1.60
CA VAL A 83 -3.22 -7.04 0.51
C VAL A 83 -2.57 -6.97 -0.87
N VAL A 84 -1.61 -6.07 -1.05
CA VAL A 84 -0.90 -5.95 -2.33
C VAL A 84 -0.10 -7.22 -2.62
N LEU A 85 0.55 -7.80 -1.61
CA LEU A 85 1.23 -9.09 -1.73
C LEU A 85 0.27 -10.22 -2.08
N LEU A 86 -0.89 -10.30 -1.42
CA LEU A 86 -1.90 -11.32 -1.72
C LEU A 86 -2.43 -11.20 -3.16
N GLY A 87 -2.70 -9.98 -3.64
CA GLY A 87 -3.14 -9.74 -5.00
C GLY A 87 -2.03 -10.05 -6.03
N ALA A 88 -0.79 -9.71 -5.71
CA ALA A 88 0.39 -10.04 -6.50
C ALA A 88 0.64 -11.55 -6.64
N GLU A 89 0.38 -12.34 -5.60
CA GLU A 89 0.47 -13.80 -5.65
C GLU A 89 -0.69 -14.45 -6.42
N ALA A 90 -1.84 -13.76 -6.50
CA ALA A 90 -3.03 -14.25 -7.19
C ALA A 90 -3.07 -13.92 -8.69
N ALA A 91 -2.18 -13.04 -9.16
CA ALA A 91 -2.09 -12.56 -10.54
C ALA A 91 -1.28 -13.48 -11.48
#